data_AF-A0AAV2PTS9-F1
#
_entry.id   AF-A0AAV2PTS9-F1
#
_cell.length_a   1.000
_cell.length_b   1.000
_cell.length_c   1.000
_cell.angle_alpha   90.00
_cell.angle_beta   90.00
_cell.angle_gamma   90.00
#
_symmetry.space_group_name_H-M   'P 1'
#
loop_
_entity.id
_entity.type
_entity.pdbx_description
1 polymer ?
#
loop_
_entity_poly.entity_id
_entity_poly.type
_entity_poly.pdbx_seq_one_letter_code
_entity_poly.pdbx_strand_id
1 'polypeptide(L)'
;DGASSGFHEAIGDTIQLVAMNPASLHHRGLHYEQDVQRDGKLIYLLKVALHKLPLLTFAQALVKWHTAIMKGLISESLYNKSWWDMRHLYQGIKPPRPRSSHHLDPLSKYHVATNMPYA
;
A
#
# COMPACT_ATOMS: atom_id res chain seq x y z
N ASP A 1 -9.77 21.67 -3.28
CA ASP A 1 -9.13 21.09 -2.09
C ASP A 1 -10.13 20.56 -1.09
N GLY A 2 -9.72 19.52 -0.38
CA GLY A 2 -10.41 18.82 0.68
C GLY A 2 -9.61 18.95 1.97
N ALA A 3 -10.13 18.41 3.08
CA ALA A 3 -9.57 18.66 4.41
C ALA A 3 -8.08 18.26 4.56
N SER A 4 -7.63 17.24 3.82
CA SER A 4 -6.23 16.84 3.66
C SER A 4 -6.08 16.00 2.38
N SER A 5 -4.85 15.72 1.95
CA SER A 5 -4.59 14.80 0.82
C SER A 5 -5.21 13.41 1.06
N GLY A 6 -5.06 12.88 2.28
CA GLY A 6 -5.67 11.61 2.68
C GLY A 6 -7.21 11.66 2.69
N PHE A 7 -7.83 12.82 2.94
CA PHE A 7 -9.29 12.96 2.87
C PHE A 7 -9.81 12.84 1.43
N HIS A 8 -9.08 13.41 0.47
CA HIS A 8 -9.41 13.28 -0.95
C HIS A 8 -9.35 11.82 -1.41
N GLU A 9 -8.29 11.09 -1.05
CA GLU A 9 -8.13 9.69 -1.41
C GLU A 9 -9.18 8.80 -0.74
N ALA A 10 -9.46 9.03 0.55
CA ALA A 10 -10.45 8.26 1.31
C ALA A 10 -11.87 8.32 0.70
N ILE A 11 -12.27 9.48 0.15
CA ILE A 11 -13.56 9.62 -0.54
C ILE A 11 -13.61 8.73 -1.79
N GLY A 12 -12.59 8.81 -2.64
CA GLY A 12 -12.51 7.99 -3.86
C GLY A 12 -12.51 6.49 -3.56
N ASP A 13 -11.73 6.08 -2.55
CA ASP A 13 -11.66 4.71 -2.06
C ASP A 13 -13.02 4.22 -1.53
N THR A 14 -13.74 5.06 -0.80
CA THR A 14 -15.07 4.72 -0.26
C THR A 14 -16.06 4.49 -1.39
N ILE A 15 -16.07 5.36 -2.41
CA ILE A 15 -16.90 5.22 -3.60
C ILE A 15 -16.54 3.91 -4.34
N GLN A 16 -15.26 3.59 -4.50
CA GLN A 16 -14.82 2.35 -5.11
C GLN A 16 -15.30 1.11 -4.35
N LEU A 17 -15.22 1.10 -3.02
CA LEU A 17 -15.69 -0.01 -2.18
C LEU A 17 -17.19 -0.23 -2.36
N VAL A 18 -17.98 0.85 -2.37
CA VAL A 18 -19.42 0.78 -2.63
C VAL A 18 -19.70 0.31 -4.06
N ALA A 19 -18.97 0.81 -5.06
CA ALA A 19 -19.19 0.44 -6.45
C ALA A 19 -18.79 -1.01 -6.77
N MET A 20 -17.81 -1.57 -6.08
CA MET A 20 -17.24 -2.89 -6.38
C MET A 20 -17.71 -4.00 -5.44
N ASN A 21 -18.61 -3.73 -4.49
CA ASN A 21 -19.15 -4.79 -3.64
C ASN A 21 -20.07 -5.74 -4.44
N PRO A 22 -20.21 -7.00 -4.03
CA PRO A 22 -20.97 -8.00 -4.78
C PRO A 22 -22.45 -7.62 -5.00
N ALA A 23 -23.10 -7.01 -4.01
CA ALA A 23 -24.51 -6.60 -4.13
C ALA A 23 -24.68 -5.51 -5.20
N SER A 24 -23.76 -4.54 -5.26
CA SER A 24 -23.81 -3.46 -6.23
C SER A 24 -23.43 -3.91 -7.64
N LEU A 25 -22.54 -4.89 -7.79
CA LEU A 25 -22.25 -5.53 -9.09
C LEU A 25 -23.43 -6.36 -9.59
N HIS A 26 -24.08 -7.14 -8.72
CA HIS A 26 -25.27 -7.91 -9.04
C HIS A 26 -26.43 -7.01 -9.47
N HIS A 27 -26.70 -5.93 -8.74
CA HIS A 27 -27.73 -4.95 -9.09
C HIS A 27 -27.54 -4.34 -10.50
N ARG A 28 -26.28 -4.20 -10.94
CA ARG A 28 -25.93 -3.68 -12.27
C ARG A 28 -25.83 -4.76 -13.36
N GLY A 29 -26.12 -6.02 -13.05
CA GLY A 29 -25.98 -7.13 -14.00
C GLY A 29 -24.52 -7.46 -14.37
N LEU A 30 -23.55 -6.98 -13.60
CA LEU A 30 -22.11 -7.19 -13.82
C LEU A 30 -21.57 -8.45 -13.11
N HIS A 31 -22.42 -9.19 -12.40
CA HIS A 31 -22.07 -10.45 -11.76
C HIS A 31 -23.20 -11.47 -11.97
N TYR A 32 -22.91 -12.51 -12.75
CA TYR A 32 -23.79 -13.66 -12.92
C TYR A 32 -23.29 -14.78 -12.02
N GLU A 33 -23.96 -14.98 -10.89
CA GLU A 33 -24.27 -16.28 -10.27
C GLU A 33 -24.76 -16.06 -8.84
N GLN A 34 -25.87 -16.72 -8.55
CA GLN A 34 -26.68 -16.61 -7.33
C GLN A 34 -26.18 -17.49 -6.19
N ASP A 35 -24.95 -18.02 -6.26
CA ASP A 35 -24.36 -18.77 -5.16
C ASP A 35 -23.45 -17.87 -4.34
N VAL A 36 -24.08 -16.96 -3.59
CA VAL A 36 -23.46 -16.42 -2.36
C VAL A 36 -23.52 -17.51 -1.30
N GLN A 37 -22.92 -18.66 -1.60
CA GLN A 37 -22.50 -19.63 -0.61
C GLN A 37 -21.57 -18.92 0.37
N ARG A 38 -21.47 -19.43 1.60
CA ARG A 38 -20.66 -18.86 2.70
C ARG A 38 -19.25 -18.43 2.26
N ASP A 39 -18.70 -19.09 1.25
CA ASP A 39 -17.38 -18.86 0.66
C ASP A 39 -17.26 -17.54 -0.13
N GLY A 40 -18.33 -17.05 -0.78
CA GLY A 40 -18.27 -15.85 -1.62
C GLY A 40 -17.95 -14.57 -0.83
N LYS A 41 -18.55 -14.43 0.36
CA LYS A 41 -18.24 -13.31 1.27
C LYS A 41 -16.81 -13.38 1.78
N LEU A 42 -16.32 -14.58 2.14
CA LEU A 42 -14.95 -14.77 2.59
C LEU A 42 -13.94 -14.41 1.49
N ILE A 43 -14.16 -14.88 0.27
CA ILE A 43 -13.32 -14.57 -0.89
C ILE A 43 -13.32 -13.07 -1.18
N TYR A 44 -14.48 -12.41 -1.11
CA TYR A 44 -14.55 -10.95 -1.28
C TYR A 44 -13.76 -10.21 -0.20
N LEU A 45 -13.95 -10.56 1.07
CA LEU A 45 -13.20 -9.94 2.18
C LEU A 45 -11.70 -10.20 2.05
N LEU A 46 -11.29 -11.40 1.63
CA LEU A 46 -9.89 -11.71 1.35
C LEU A 46 -9.33 -10.84 0.22
N LYS A 47 -10.08 -10.65 -0.88
CA LYS A 47 -9.67 -9.75 -1.98
C LYS A 47 -9.48 -8.30 -1.48
N VAL A 48 -10.41 -7.79 -0.67
CA VAL A 48 -10.29 -6.45 -0.06
C VAL A 48 -9.07 -6.38 0.86
N ALA A 49 -8.88 -7.40 1.71
CA ALA A 49 -7.75 -7.47 2.64
C ALA A 49 -6.41 -7.48 1.90
N LEU A 50 -6.26 -8.28 0.84
CA LEU A 50 -5.07 -8.34 0.00
C LEU A 50 -4.79 -7.02 -0.72
N HIS A 51 -5.82 -6.22 -1.01
CA HIS A 51 -5.64 -4.92 -1.63
C HIS A 51 -5.23 -3.84 -0.61
N LYS A 52 -5.81 -3.85 0.60
CA LYS A 52 -5.66 -2.76 1.58
C LYS A 52 -4.54 -2.99 2.60
N LEU A 53 -4.35 -4.22 3.12
CA LEU A 53 -3.40 -4.47 4.21
C LEU A 53 -1.91 -4.39 3.77
N PRO A 54 -1.50 -4.91 2.61
CA PRO A 54 -0.12 -4.73 2.14
C PRO A 54 0.22 -3.27 1.87
N LEU A 55 -0.75 -2.47 1.41
CA LEU A 55 -0.57 -1.04 1.19
C LEU A 55 -0.35 -0.29 2.51
N LEU A 56 -1.12 -0.61 3.55
CA LEU A 56 -0.97 0.01 4.88
C LEU A 56 0.44 -0.21 5.45
N THR A 57 0.91 -1.46 5.42
CA THR A 57 2.25 -1.81 5.91
C THR A 57 3.37 -1.25 5.02
N PHE A 58 3.13 -1.13 3.71
CA PHE A 58 4.01 -0.40 2.78
C PHE A 58 4.16 1.06 3.17
N ALA A 59 3.03 1.76 3.35
CA ALA A 59 2.99 3.18 3.66
C ALA A 59 3.72 3.47 4.98
N GLN A 60 3.47 2.65 6.01
CA GLN A 60 4.14 2.76 7.30
C GLN A 60 5.67 2.62 7.19
N ALA A 61 6.16 1.61 6.44
CA ALA A 61 7.58 1.42 6.22
C ALA A 61 8.21 2.65 5.53
N LEU A 62 7.54 3.19 4.52
CA LEU A 62 8.02 4.35 3.77
C LEU A 62 8.07 5.61 4.62
N VAL A 63 7.00 5.94 5.34
CA VAL A 63 6.93 7.14 6.19
C VAL A 63 7.99 7.07 7.30
N LYS A 64 8.17 5.89 7.93
CA LYS A 64 9.19 5.71 8.98
C LYS A 64 10.61 5.86 8.42
N TRP A 65 10.90 5.24 7.29
CA TRP A 65 12.20 5.34 6.62
C TRP A 65 12.52 6.79 6.23
N HIS A 66 11.60 7.46 5.54
CA HIS A 66 11.76 8.85 5.10
C HIS A 66 11.94 9.80 6.28
N THR A 67 11.12 9.65 7.33
CA THR A 67 11.22 10.47 8.55
C THR A 67 12.56 10.27 9.26
N ALA A 68 13.10 9.05 9.30
CA ALA A 68 14.38 8.78 9.94
C ALA A 68 15.55 9.41 9.17
N ILE A 69 15.50 9.43 7.83
CA ILE A 69 16.45 10.17 6.99
C ILE A 69 16.37 11.67 7.26
N MET A 70 15.16 12.24 7.25
CA MET A 70 14.95 13.67 7.51
C MET A 70 15.42 14.11 8.90
N LYS A 71 15.43 13.20 9.87
CA LYS A 71 15.97 13.44 11.23
C LYS A 71 17.49 13.21 11.34
N GLY A 72 18.17 12.85 10.26
CA GLY A 72 19.60 12.55 10.25
C GLY A 72 19.97 11.25 10.98
N LEU A 73 19.01 10.36 11.24
CA LEU A 73 19.23 9.11 11.97
C LEU A 73 19.83 8.00 11.10
N ILE A 74 19.81 8.19 9.77
CA ILE A 74 20.29 7.22 8.78
C ILE A 74 21.25 7.96 7.86
N SER A 75 22.50 7.50 7.79
CA SER A 75 23.48 8.01 6.83
C SER A 75 23.19 7.52 5.40
N GLU A 76 23.64 8.27 4.40
CA GLU A 76 23.44 7.94 2.98
C GLU A 76 23.87 6.52 2.61
N SER A 77 25.01 6.08 3.15
CA SER A 77 25.53 4.71 2.97
C SER A 77 24.58 3.61 3.44
N LEU A 78 23.63 3.94 4.32
CA LEU A 78 22.65 3.03 4.90
C LEU A 78 21.25 3.18 4.31
N TYR A 79 21.00 4.07 3.35
CA TYR A 79 19.66 4.32 2.80
C TYR A 79 18.98 3.04 2.31
N ASN A 80 19.65 2.27 1.45
CA ASN A 80 19.04 1.08 0.89
C ASN A 80 18.94 -0.07 1.90
N LYS A 81 19.94 -0.21 2.78
CA LYS A 81 19.91 -1.23 3.84
C LYS A 81 18.74 -0.97 4.79
N SER A 82 18.67 0.24 5.34
CA SER A 82 17.60 0.65 6.25
C SER A 82 16.21 0.60 5.61
N TRP A 83 16.11 0.88 4.31
CA TRP A 83 14.88 0.64 3.55
C TRP A 83 14.47 -0.83 3.66
N TRP A 84 15.33 -1.76 3.30
CA TRP A 84 15.03 -3.20 3.38
C TRP A 84 14.81 -3.69 4.82
N ASP A 85 15.49 -3.12 5.81
CA ASP A 85 15.22 -3.40 7.23
C ASP A 85 13.78 -3.00 7.61
N MET A 86 13.30 -1.85 7.16
CA MET A 86 11.91 -1.39 7.38
C MET A 86 10.91 -2.23 6.58
N ARG A 87 11.24 -2.64 5.35
CA ARG A 87 10.41 -3.57 4.55
C ARG A 87 10.26 -4.91 5.26
N HIS A 88 11.34 -5.42 5.83
CA HIS A 88 11.33 -6.66 6.56
C HIS A 88 10.49 -6.54 7.84
N LEU A 89 10.72 -5.48 8.63
CA LEU A 89 10.01 -5.27 9.89
C LEU A 89 8.50 -5.11 9.72
N TYR A 90 8.05 -4.30 8.76
CA TYR A 90 6.62 -3.96 8.63
C TYR A 90 5.86 -4.84 7.65
N GLN A 91 6.51 -5.39 6.60
CA GLN A 91 5.85 -6.22 5.59
C GLN A 91 6.28 -7.69 5.59
N GLY A 92 7.33 -8.06 6.34
CA GLY A 92 7.83 -9.43 6.36
C GLY A 92 8.51 -9.87 5.06
N ILE A 93 8.91 -8.93 4.20
CA ILE A 93 9.55 -9.24 2.90
C ILE A 93 11.05 -8.94 2.91
N LYS A 94 11.77 -9.55 1.97
CA LYS A 94 13.22 -9.33 1.75
C LYS A 94 13.50 -9.19 0.26
N PRO A 95 14.62 -8.55 -0.15
CA PRO A 95 14.95 -8.48 -1.56
C PRO A 95 15.25 -9.89 -2.11
N PRO A 96 14.86 -10.18 -3.37
CA PRO A 96 15.09 -11.50 -3.97
C PRO A 96 16.56 -11.75 -4.35
N ARG A 97 17.39 -10.69 -4.36
CA ARG A 97 18.83 -10.74 -4.61
C ARG A 97 19.55 -9.81 -3.64
N PRO A 98 20.84 -10.06 -3.35
CA PRO A 98 21.64 -9.17 -2.53
C PRO A 98 21.59 -7.72 -3.05
N ARG A 99 21.49 -6.77 -2.12
CA ARG A 99 21.50 -5.34 -2.41
C ARG A 99 22.65 -4.68 -1.67
N SER A 100 23.21 -3.63 -2.28
CA SER A 100 24.32 -2.84 -1.76
C SER A 100 23.92 -1.37 -1.60
N SER A 101 24.81 -0.56 -1.04
CA SER A 101 24.68 0.90 -0.94
C SER A 101 24.71 1.62 -2.28
N HIS A 102 25.14 0.97 -3.36
CA HIS A 102 25.04 1.52 -4.73
C HIS A 102 23.62 1.52 -5.29
N HIS A 103 22.69 0.81 -4.63
CA HIS A 103 21.28 0.83 -4.99
C HIS A 103 20.54 1.88 -4.17
N LEU A 104 19.45 2.39 -4.73
CA LEU A 104 18.49 3.20 -4.01
C LEU A 104 17.08 2.79 -4.41
N ASP A 105 16.74 1.55 -4.07
CA ASP A 105 15.46 0.90 -4.39
C ASP A 105 14.21 1.72 -4.02
N PRO A 106 14.15 2.50 -2.92
CA PRO A 106 12.96 3.31 -2.66
C PRO A 106 12.68 4.35 -3.75
N LEU A 107 13.69 4.85 -4.48
CA LEU A 107 13.48 5.77 -5.62
C LEU A 107 12.83 5.11 -6.83
N SER A 108 12.71 3.78 -6.89
CA SER A 108 11.92 3.13 -7.94
C SER A 108 10.41 3.27 -7.73
N LYS A 109 9.96 3.91 -6.64
CA LYS A 109 8.56 4.22 -6.37
C LYS A 109 8.29 5.69 -6.70
N TYR A 110 7.31 5.91 -7.58
CA TYR A 110 6.90 7.24 -8.07
C TYR A 110 6.88 8.32 -6.98
N HIS A 111 6.14 8.08 -5.88
CA HIS A 111 5.98 9.05 -4.79
C HIS A 111 7.31 9.48 -4.16
N VAL A 112 8.27 8.56 -4.05
CA VAL A 112 9.59 8.87 -3.50
C VAL A 112 10.42 9.65 -4.51
N ALA A 113 10.40 9.24 -5.79
CA ALA A 113 11.13 9.90 -6.87
C ALA A 113 10.65 11.34 -7.14
N THR A 114 9.35 11.60 -6.97
CA THR A 114 8.75 12.93 -7.19
C THR A 114 8.57 13.74 -5.91
N ASN A 115 9.04 13.24 -4.77
CA ASN A 115 8.86 13.84 -3.45
C ASN A 115 7.38 14.17 -3.13
N MET A 116 6.47 13.32 -3.62
CA MET A 116 5.04 13.40 -3.32
C MET A 116 4.75 12.65 -2.02
N PRO A 117 3.97 13.23 -1.09
CA PRO A 117 3.54 12.54 0.11
C PRO A 117 2.85 11.21 -0.21
N TYR A 118 3.09 10.19 0.61
CA TYR A 118 2.35 8.93 0.56
C TYR A 118 1.16 9.05 1.51
N ALA A 119 -0.05 9.07 0.97
CA ALA A 119 -1.30 9.02 1.72
C ALA A 119 -1.74 7.56 1.96
#